data_AF-A0A2M7ATY6-F1
#
_entry.id   AF-A0A2M7ATY6-F1
#
_cell.length_a   1.000
_cell.length_b   1.000
_cell.length_c   1.000
_cell.angle_alpha   90.00
_cell.angle_beta   90.00
_cell.angle_gamma   90.00
#
_symmetry.space_group_name_H-M   'P 1'
#
loop_
_entity.id
_entity.type
_entity.pdbx_description
1 polymer ?
#
loop_
_entity_poly.entity_id
_entity_poly.type
_entity_poly.pdbx_seq_one_letter_code
_entity_poly.pdbx_strand_id
1 'polypeptide(L)'
;MEILKETKNRSGLARKLVKKIKKVLKYEEAVFLRKIESKELEVDHKFPQIRWNKNEEENNADMREEIIKRKFILLSRSNNLLKSRYCEKCFKTGKRGSFPGINYWFRGSEDWNNNIDKYDQNGCEGCFWNNPYKWRSEINKLVNK
;
A
#
# COMPACT_ATOMS: atom_id res chain seq x y z
N MET A 1 12.65 -9.02 24.10
CA MET A 1 12.01 -8.81 22.78
C MET A 1 10.59 -9.34 22.88
N GLU A 2 9.62 -8.47 23.12
CA GLU A 2 8.21 -8.87 23.09
C GLU A 2 7.80 -9.15 21.65
N ILE A 3 7.52 -10.41 21.37
CA ILE A 3 6.86 -10.85 20.16
C ILE A 3 5.43 -10.31 20.24
N LEU A 4 5.06 -9.41 19.31
CA LEU A 4 3.69 -8.94 19.13
C LEU A 4 2.75 -10.16 19.03
N LYS A 5 1.97 -10.41 20.09
CA LYS A 5 1.17 -11.62 20.29
C LYS A 5 -0.12 -11.72 19.44
N GLU A 6 -0.35 -10.81 18.50
CA GLU A 6 -1.52 -10.85 17.61
C GLU A 6 -1.14 -10.51 16.16
N THR A 7 -0.58 -11.48 15.45
CA THR A 7 -0.52 -11.42 13.99
C THR A 7 -1.94 -11.59 13.46
N LYS A 8 -2.55 -10.50 12.96
CA LYS A 8 -3.85 -10.58 12.29
C LYS A 8 -3.74 -11.45 11.06
N ASN A 9 -4.60 -12.45 10.97
CA ASN A 9 -4.52 -13.44 9.90
C ASN A 9 -4.88 -12.80 8.56
N ARG A 10 -3.93 -12.86 7.62
CA ARG A 10 -4.19 -12.60 6.22
C ARG A 10 -4.88 -13.83 5.66
N SER A 11 -6.09 -13.67 5.14
CA SER A 11 -6.70 -14.71 4.33
C SER A 11 -5.88 -14.81 3.03
N GLY A 12 -5.41 -16.02 2.69
CA GLY A 12 -4.73 -16.21 1.42
C GLY A 12 -5.67 -15.84 0.28
N LEU A 13 -5.33 -14.83 -0.53
CA LEU A 13 -6.17 -14.42 -1.64
C LEU A 13 -6.37 -15.59 -2.60
N ALA A 14 -7.63 -15.88 -2.95
CA ALA A 14 -7.94 -16.94 -3.90
C ALA A 14 -7.19 -16.75 -5.23
N ARG A 15 -6.67 -17.83 -5.82
CA ARG A 15 -5.89 -17.77 -7.08
C ARG A 15 -6.64 -17.04 -8.20
N LYS A 16 -7.97 -17.25 -8.30
CA LYS A 16 -8.86 -16.56 -9.26
C LYS A 16 -8.82 -15.05 -9.05
N LEU A 17 -8.90 -14.60 -7.80
CA LEU A 17 -8.84 -13.18 -7.45
C LEU A 17 -7.46 -12.59 -7.75
N VAL A 18 -6.37 -13.27 -7.39
CA VAL A 18 -4.99 -12.81 -7.70
C VAL A 18 -4.80 -12.57 -9.20
N LYS A 19 -5.25 -13.52 -10.05
CA LYS A 19 -5.21 -13.36 -11.51
C LYS A 19 -6.03 -12.15 -11.97
N LYS A 20 -7.24 -11.97 -11.43
CA LYS A 20 -8.10 -10.82 -11.73
C LYS A 20 -7.45 -9.50 -11.34
N ILE A 21 -6.90 -9.40 -10.12
CA ILE A 21 -6.20 -8.21 -9.64
C ILE A 21 -5.05 -7.83 -10.57
N LYS A 22 -4.20 -8.80 -10.93
CA LYS A 22 -3.07 -8.56 -11.84
C LYS A 22 -3.53 -8.05 -13.22
N LYS A 23 -4.61 -8.61 -13.76
CA LYS A 23 -5.21 -8.16 -15.03
C LYS A 23 -5.77 -6.73 -14.93
N VAL A 24 -6.54 -6.43 -13.89
CA VAL A 24 -7.13 -5.10 -13.64
C VAL A 24 -6.06 -4.02 -13.46
N LEU A 25 -4.97 -4.38 -12.78
CA LEU A 25 -3.80 -3.51 -12.56
C LEU A 25 -2.75 -3.63 -13.67
N LYS A 26 -3.12 -4.21 -14.82
CA LYS A 26 -2.34 -4.25 -16.07
C LYS A 26 -0.93 -4.84 -15.95
N TYR A 27 -0.70 -5.71 -14.96
CA TYR A 27 0.63 -6.28 -14.66
C TYR A 27 1.72 -5.21 -14.47
N GLU A 28 1.33 -4.01 -14.03
CA GLU A 28 2.21 -2.87 -13.87
C GLU A 28 2.57 -2.66 -12.40
N GLU A 29 3.86 -2.67 -12.09
CA GLU A 29 4.37 -2.49 -10.75
C GLU A 29 4.25 -1.01 -10.31
N ALA A 30 3.73 -0.79 -9.10
CA ALA A 30 3.32 0.53 -8.64
C ALA A 30 4.48 1.53 -8.45
N VAL A 31 5.68 1.05 -8.11
CA VAL A 31 6.83 1.93 -7.78
C VAL A 31 7.43 2.54 -9.04
N PHE A 32 7.76 1.71 -10.03
CA PHE A 32 8.47 2.14 -11.25
C PHE A 32 7.63 2.14 -12.52
N LEU A 33 6.33 1.79 -12.45
CA LEU A 33 5.42 1.70 -13.61
C LEU A 33 5.88 0.73 -14.70
N ARG A 34 6.69 -0.27 -14.33
CA ARG A 34 7.16 -1.29 -15.27
C ARG A 34 6.12 -2.39 -15.36
N LYS A 35 5.83 -2.83 -16.57
CA LYS A 35 5.17 -4.12 -16.79
C LYS A 35 6.17 -5.23 -16.53
N ILE A 36 5.81 -6.15 -15.66
CA ILE A 36 6.70 -7.24 -15.26
C ILE A 36 5.95 -8.57 -15.33
N GLU A 37 6.71 -9.66 -15.38
CA GLU A 37 6.15 -11.00 -15.47
C GLU A 37 5.26 -11.29 -14.26
N SER A 38 4.15 -11.99 -14.50
CA SER A 38 3.16 -12.29 -13.46
C SER A 38 3.79 -12.99 -12.24
N LYS A 39 4.78 -13.85 -12.45
CA LYS A 39 5.49 -14.58 -11.38
C LYS A 39 6.32 -13.67 -10.45
N GLU A 40 6.72 -12.50 -10.92
CA GLU A 40 7.55 -11.54 -10.18
C GLU A 40 6.71 -10.50 -9.45
N LEU A 41 5.40 -10.46 -9.73
CA LEU A 41 4.44 -9.53 -9.14
C LEU A 41 3.70 -10.15 -7.94
N GLU A 42 3.84 -9.49 -6.80
CA GLU A 42 3.08 -9.76 -5.59
C GLU A 42 1.88 -8.81 -5.50
N VAL A 43 0.74 -9.35 -5.08
CA VAL A 43 -0.45 -8.56 -4.76
C VAL A 43 -0.37 -8.18 -3.29
N ASP A 44 -0.35 -6.88 -3.03
CA ASP A 44 -0.38 -6.34 -1.68
C ASP A 44 -1.51 -5.32 -1.49
N HIS A 45 -1.87 -5.06 -0.24
CA HIS A 45 -2.86 -4.03 0.10
C HIS A 45 -2.23 -2.64 0.10
N LYS A 46 -2.97 -1.65 -0.40
CA LYS A 46 -2.63 -0.23 -0.23
C LYS A 46 -2.52 0.12 1.25
N PHE A 47 -3.55 -0.24 2.02
CA PHE A 47 -3.56 -0.06 3.46
C PHE A 47 -2.73 -1.16 4.14
N PRO A 48 -1.60 -0.83 4.80
CA PRO A 48 -0.67 -1.84 5.29
C PRO A 48 -1.23 -2.62 6.48
N GLN A 49 -1.01 -3.94 6.47
CA GLN A 49 -1.52 -4.87 7.48
C GLN A 49 -1.11 -4.53 8.92
N ILE A 50 0.08 -3.96 9.12
CA ILE A 50 0.55 -3.51 10.45
C ILE A 50 -0.40 -2.48 11.10
N ARG A 51 -1.24 -1.81 10.30
CA ARG A 51 -2.23 -0.83 10.76
C ARG A 51 -3.64 -1.37 10.87
N TRP A 52 -3.89 -2.64 10.58
CA TRP A 52 -5.25 -3.17 10.69
C TRP A 52 -5.65 -3.29 12.16
N ASN A 53 -6.81 -2.74 12.55
CA ASN A 53 -7.41 -3.00 13.86
C ASN A 53 -8.30 -4.26 13.86
N LYS A 54 -8.72 -4.74 12.70
CA LYS A 54 -9.59 -5.92 12.52
C LYS A 54 -8.95 -6.94 11.57
N ASN A 55 -9.49 -8.15 11.56
CA ASN A 55 -9.13 -9.15 10.55
C ASN A 55 -9.54 -8.66 9.16
N GLU A 56 -8.87 -9.23 8.14
CA GLU A 56 -9.19 -8.95 6.75
C GLU A 56 -10.65 -9.32 6.45
N GLU A 57 -11.38 -8.40 5.83
CA GLU A 57 -12.69 -8.72 5.25
C GLU A 57 -12.51 -9.73 4.11
N GLU A 58 -13.48 -10.64 3.96
CA GLU A 58 -13.43 -11.65 2.91
C GLU A 58 -13.33 -10.99 1.51
N ASN A 59 -12.29 -11.36 0.77
CA ASN A 59 -12.08 -10.85 -0.58
C ASN A 59 -12.63 -11.85 -1.61
N ASN A 60 -13.84 -11.58 -2.10
CA ASN A 60 -14.50 -12.39 -3.12
C ASN A 60 -13.82 -12.23 -4.51
N ALA A 61 -13.71 -13.32 -5.28
CA ALA A 61 -13.21 -13.30 -6.66
C ALA A 61 -14.02 -12.41 -7.62
N ASP A 62 -15.30 -12.19 -7.34
CA ASP A 62 -16.20 -11.37 -8.15
C ASP A 62 -16.16 -9.88 -7.75
N MET A 63 -15.23 -9.49 -6.88
CA MET A 63 -14.97 -8.09 -6.51
C MET A 63 -14.87 -7.17 -7.75
N ARG A 64 -15.57 -6.03 -7.70
CA ARG A 64 -15.58 -5.03 -8.78
C ARG A 64 -14.18 -4.42 -9.00
N GLU A 65 -13.89 -4.04 -10.25
CA GLU A 65 -12.58 -3.47 -10.61
C GLU A 65 -12.25 -2.19 -9.84
N GLU A 66 -13.25 -1.35 -9.59
CA GLU A 66 -13.09 -0.11 -8.79
C GLU A 66 -12.59 -0.41 -7.38
N ILE A 67 -13.13 -1.47 -6.75
CA ILE A 67 -12.74 -1.91 -5.42
C ILE A 67 -11.32 -2.49 -5.45
N ILE A 68 -10.99 -3.26 -6.49
CA ILE A 68 -9.63 -3.78 -6.69
C ILE A 68 -8.61 -2.65 -6.77
N LYS A 69 -8.87 -1.64 -7.62
CA LYS A 69 -7.99 -0.45 -7.79
C LYS A 69 -7.87 0.36 -6.50
N ARG A 70 -8.88 0.31 -5.62
CA ARG A 70 -8.86 0.98 -4.32
C ARG A 70 -8.11 0.17 -3.24
N LYS A 71 -8.25 -1.16 -3.21
CA LYS A 71 -7.68 -2.00 -2.14
C LYS A 71 -6.25 -2.45 -2.42
N PHE A 72 -5.91 -2.74 -3.67
CA PHE A 72 -4.68 -3.46 -4.01
C PHE A 72 -3.67 -2.65 -4.84
N ILE A 73 -2.42 -3.08 -4.76
CA ILE A 73 -1.30 -2.66 -5.59
C ILE A 73 -0.49 -3.88 -6.01
N LEU A 74 0.26 -3.73 -7.11
CA LEU A 74 1.24 -4.72 -7.55
C LEU A 74 2.63 -4.22 -7.22
N LEU A 75 3.45 -5.08 -6.61
CA LEU A 75 4.83 -4.79 -6.25
C LEU A 75 5.70 -5.98 -6.62
N SER A 76 6.96 -5.75 -6.98
CA SER A 76 7.97 -6.80 -6.93
C SER A 76 8.27 -7.16 -5.48
N ARG A 77 8.86 -8.34 -5.28
CA ARG A 77 9.23 -8.84 -3.94
C ARG A 77 10.09 -7.84 -3.16
N SER A 78 11.06 -7.20 -3.80
CA SER A 78 11.93 -6.18 -3.17
C SER A 78 11.13 -4.94 -2.76
N ASN A 79 10.25 -4.44 -3.64
CA ASN A 79 9.44 -3.26 -3.36
C ASN A 79 8.34 -3.53 -2.32
N ASN A 80 7.82 -4.75 -2.26
CA ASN A 80 6.91 -5.17 -1.20
C ASN A 80 7.61 -5.21 0.17
N LEU A 81 8.85 -5.69 0.21
CA LEU A 81 9.67 -5.62 1.42
C LEU A 81 9.94 -4.18 1.85
N LEU A 82 10.30 -3.29 0.91
CA LEU A 82 10.50 -1.87 1.21
C LEU A 82 9.23 -1.23 1.78
N LYS A 83 8.08 -1.43 1.14
CA LYS A 83 6.78 -0.99 1.66
C LYS A 83 6.58 -1.43 3.10
N SER A 84 6.80 -2.71 3.38
CA SER A 84 6.65 -3.28 4.72
C SER A 84 7.55 -2.56 5.73
N ARG A 85 8.84 -2.34 5.42
CA ARG A 85 9.78 -1.63 6.31
C ARG A 85 9.38 -0.18 6.56
N TYR A 86 8.95 0.56 5.53
CA TYR A 86 8.47 1.93 5.70
C TYR A 86 7.19 1.99 6.54
N CYS A 87 6.25 1.08 6.33
CA CYS A 87 5.02 1.02 7.11
C CYS A 87 5.27 0.61 8.57
N GLU A 88 6.16 -0.34 8.83
CA GLU A 88 6.61 -0.72 10.18
C GLU A 88 7.28 0.45 10.91
N LYS A 89 8.21 1.14 10.26
CA LYS A 89 8.87 2.34 10.80
C LYS A 89 7.83 3.40 11.15
N CYS A 90 6.94 3.71 10.21
CA CYS A 90 5.88 4.70 10.39
C CYS A 90 4.95 4.35 11.55
N PHE A 91 4.60 3.07 11.73
CA PHE A 91 3.77 2.64 12.85
C PHE A 91 4.48 2.80 14.20
N LYS A 92 5.80 2.54 14.25
CA LYS A 92 6.60 2.64 15.48
C LYS A 92 6.97 4.07 15.86
N THR A 93 7.34 4.91 14.89
CA THR A 93 7.94 6.22 15.15
C THR A 93 7.03 7.40 14.80
N GLY A 94 5.88 7.15 14.16
CA GLY A 94 5.04 8.20 13.60
C GLY A 94 5.59 8.84 12.33
N LYS A 95 6.82 8.51 11.88
CA LYS A 95 7.42 9.09 10.66
C LYS A 95 6.90 8.39 9.41
N ARG A 96 6.05 9.06 8.65
CA ARG A 96 5.39 8.58 7.44
C ARG A 96 6.41 8.26 6.36
N GLY A 97 6.13 7.17 5.64
CA GLY A 97 7.01 6.73 4.57
C GLY A 97 7.02 7.71 3.39
N SER A 98 8.17 7.77 2.73
CA SER A 98 8.40 8.57 1.52
C SER A 98 8.94 7.67 0.41
N PHE A 99 8.90 8.18 -0.82
CA PHE A 99 9.74 7.61 -1.87
C PHE A 99 11.21 7.94 -1.53
N PRO A 100 12.16 7.01 -1.70
CA PRO A 100 13.56 7.28 -1.39
C PRO A 100 14.07 8.57 -2.04
N GLY A 101 14.53 9.52 -1.23
CA GLY A 101 15.06 10.80 -1.68
C GLY A 101 14.02 11.88 -1.99
N ILE A 102 12.72 11.63 -1.83
CA ILE A 102 11.67 12.63 -2.10
C ILE A 102 10.73 12.77 -0.90
N ASN A 103 10.89 13.87 -0.16
CA ASN A 103 10.05 14.23 0.99
C ASN A 103 8.76 14.93 0.55
N TYR A 104 7.82 14.16 0.00
CA TYR A 104 6.55 14.69 -0.46
C TYR A 104 5.37 13.85 0.06
N TRP A 105 4.34 14.54 0.54
CA TRP A 105 3.05 13.97 0.92
C TRP A 105 1.94 14.84 0.37
N PHE A 106 1.13 14.31 -0.55
CA PHE A 106 0.04 15.09 -1.15
C PHE A 106 -1.10 15.41 -0.16
N ARG A 107 -1.11 14.74 1.00
CA ARG A 107 -2.00 15.02 2.14
C ARG A 107 -1.25 14.77 3.45
N GLY A 108 -1.38 15.69 4.40
CA GLY A 108 -0.65 15.66 5.67
C GLY A 108 0.83 16.04 5.51
N SER A 109 1.67 15.58 6.43
CA SER A 109 3.12 15.89 6.48
C SER A 109 3.97 14.63 6.63
N GLU A 110 5.26 14.76 6.93
CA GLU A 110 6.12 13.64 7.33
C GLU A 110 5.63 12.96 8.61
N ASP A 111 5.04 13.71 9.53
CA ASP A 111 4.58 13.19 10.81
C ASP A 111 3.16 12.64 10.73
N TRP A 112 2.92 11.55 11.45
CA TRP A 112 1.58 11.03 11.68
C TRP A 112 0.77 12.07 12.45
N ASN A 113 -0.45 12.35 11.98
CA ASN A 113 -1.33 13.26 12.67
C ASN A 113 -1.88 12.59 13.93
N ASN A 114 -1.55 13.14 15.11
CA ASN A 114 -1.97 12.61 16.40
C ASN A 114 -3.49 12.63 16.62
N ASN A 115 -4.24 13.41 15.83
CA ASN A 115 -5.71 13.41 15.85
C ASN A 115 -6.32 12.24 15.05
N ILE A 116 -5.50 11.46 14.35
CA ILE A 116 -5.93 10.28 13.58
C ILE A 116 -5.47 9.03 14.32
N ASP A 117 -6.40 8.11 14.58
CA ASP A 117 -6.08 6.83 15.21
C ASP A 117 -5.03 6.05 14.41
N LYS A 118 -4.06 5.42 15.08
CA LYS A 118 -2.95 4.70 14.43
C LYS A 118 -3.41 3.55 13.51
N TYR A 119 -4.63 3.06 13.67
CA TYR A 119 -5.23 2.02 12.84
C TYR A 119 -6.21 2.57 11.79
N ASP A 120 -6.38 3.90 11.69
CA ASP A 120 -7.21 4.52 10.66
C ASP A 120 -6.42 4.65 9.34
N GLN A 121 -7.01 4.14 8.27
CA GLN A 121 -6.50 4.24 6.90
C GLN A 121 -6.31 5.68 6.44
N ASN A 122 -7.09 6.63 6.95
CA ASN A 122 -7.01 8.04 6.57
C ASN A 122 -5.62 8.65 6.85
N GLY A 123 -4.91 8.21 7.90
CA GLY A 123 -3.57 8.72 8.19
C GLY A 123 -2.51 8.25 7.17
N CYS A 124 -2.79 7.19 6.41
CA CYS A 124 -1.95 6.75 5.31
C CYS A 124 -2.14 7.58 4.03
N GLU A 125 -3.21 8.38 3.91
CA GLU A 125 -3.45 9.17 2.71
C GLU A 125 -2.42 10.29 2.56
N GLY A 126 -1.73 10.34 1.42
CA GLY A 126 -0.62 11.25 1.18
C GLY A 126 0.73 10.54 1.11
N CYS A 127 0.86 9.40 1.76
CA CYS A 127 2.09 8.60 1.75
C CYS A 127 2.28 7.87 0.41
N PHE A 128 3.52 7.89 -0.12
CA PHE A 128 3.90 7.18 -1.34
C PHE A 128 3.49 5.69 -1.27
N TRP A 129 3.84 5.01 -0.19
CA TRP A 129 3.63 3.57 -0.03
C TRP A 129 2.16 3.14 0.10
N ASN A 130 1.26 4.08 0.38
CA ASN A 130 -0.18 3.80 0.42
C ASN A 130 -0.80 3.86 -0.98
N ASN A 131 -0.43 4.84 -1.81
CA ASN A 131 -0.94 4.94 -3.17
C ASN A 131 0.08 5.61 -4.10
N PRO A 132 1.05 4.85 -4.64
CA PRO A 132 2.11 5.38 -5.49
C PRO A 132 1.57 6.10 -6.73
N TYR A 133 0.46 5.62 -7.29
CA TYR A 133 -0.18 6.21 -8.47
C TYR A 133 -0.73 7.61 -8.21
N LYS A 134 -1.52 7.78 -7.13
CA LYS A 134 -2.05 9.10 -6.74
C LYS A 134 -0.93 10.04 -6.32
N TRP A 135 0.02 9.55 -5.52
CA TRP A 135 1.20 10.32 -5.12
C TRP A 135 1.97 10.88 -6.32
N ARG A 136 2.23 10.06 -7.34
CA ARG A 136 2.91 10.48 -8.57
C ARG A 136 2.08 11.49 -9.37
N SER A 137 0.77 11.30 -9.45
CA SER A 137 -0.10 12.26 -10.13
C SER A 137 -0.06 13.63 -9.45
N GLU A 138 -0.08 13.68 -8.13
CA GLU A 138 -0.08 14.95 -7.38
C GLU A 138 1.28 15.65 -7.44
N ILE A 139 2.41 14.93 -7.38
CA ILE A 139 3.73 15.57 -7.52
C ILE A 139 3.95 16.13 -8.93
N ASN A 140 3.48 15.44 -9.98
CA ASN A 140 3.59 15.94 -11.36
C ASN A 140 2.78 17.22 -11.57
N LYS A 141 1.65 17.41 -10.88
CA LYS A 141 0.91 18.68 -10.90
C LYS A 141 1.68 19.84 -10.26
N LEU A 142 2.66 19.56 -9.40
CA LEU A 142 3.51 20.59 -8.78
C LEU A 142 4.72 20.91 -9.67
N VAL A 143 5.31 19.89 -10.29
CA VAL A 143 6.53 20.03 -11.12
C VAL A 143 6.23 20.57 -12.52
N ASN A 144 5.06 20.27 -13.08
CA ASN A 144 4.66 20.74 -14.42
C ASN A 144 3.97 22.12 -14.40
N LYS A 145 4.08 22.86 -13.29
CA LYS A 145 3.69 24.27 -13.23
C LYS A 145 4.87 25.13 -13.64
#